data_AF-A0A2S3GX96-F1
#
_entry.id   AF-A0A2S3GX96-F1
#
_cell.length_a   1.000
_cell.length_b   1.000
_cell.length_c   1.000
_cell.angle_alpha   90.00
_cell.angle_beta   90.00
_cell.angle_gamma   90.00
#
_symmetry.space_group_name_H-M   'P 1'
#
loop_
_entity.id
_entity.type
_entity.pdbx_description
1 polymer ?
#
loop_
_entity_poly.entity_id
_entity_poly.type
_entity_poly.pdbx_seq_one_letter_code
_entity_poly.pdbx_strand_id
1 'polypeptide(L)'
;MWVSTCGLAWSSRSPRSTTLMRAGGGRCSTAASSSGSSCLTWTPATSGTSRPSPTPATSASASRHPRSGAAPTARPTRPTSTAGHYADASGEPVEAEDVVCVFERYAGDIAWRHTEATLQVTEVRPDVTLVVRMVVTVGNYDYILDWEFKTSGSIKIVVSLTGLLKTEATSYTHADQIKVDAHGTLLAEKTLGVFHDHFVTYHLDLDVDGATNSFVKNTIVPRRNSGDTAAGGGADTTRRSYWTVRREVAETEAEGQVDVNGGAPADLLFVNPGKRGRIGYKAGYRLIPAGATAASLLADDDYPQRRAAYTKKQVWVTPYNKSEKWASGLYAEQSTGDDSLASWSRRNRRIKEEDIVLWYTLGLHHVPYLEDFPVMPTLSGAFELRPSNFFERNPLLRTKPPSNYDYPNCSFGAASM
;
A
#
# COMPACT_ATOMS: atom_id res chain seq x y z
N MET A 1 -7.74 0.15 -22.28
CA MET A 1 -6.87 0.17 -21.09
C MET A 1 -7.76 0.16 -19.85
N TRP A 2 -7.67 -0.89 -19.03
CA TRP A 2 -8.47 -1.06 -17.82
C TRP A 2 -7.76 -0.39 -16.64
N VAL A 3 -8.49 0.31 -15.78
CA VAL A 3 -7.94 0.90 -14.54
C VAL A 3 -8.76 0.40 -13.36
N SER A 4 -8.13 -0.43 -12.53
CA SER A 4 -8.67 -0.81 -11.23
C SER A 4 -8.08 0.10 -10.15
N THR A 5 -8.93 0.91 -9.51
CA THR A 5 -8.55 1.73 -8.36
C THR A 5 -9.23 1.22 -7.10
N CYS A 6 -8.48 0.90 -6.05
CA CYS A 6 -9.03 0.52 -4.75
C CYS A 6 -8.55 1.53 -3.69
N GLY A 7 -9.49 2.15 -2.98
CA GLY A 7 -9.20 3.07 -1.88
C GLY A 7 -9.53 2.41 -0.55
N LEU A 8 -8.51 2.16 0.28
CA LEU A 8 -8.69 1.69 1.66
C LEU A 8 -8.40 2.84 2.61
N ALA A 9 -9.44 3.27 3.34
CA ALA A 9 -9.31 4.23 4.42
C ALA A 9 -9.44 3.50 5.76
N TRP A 10 -8.35 3.42 6.51
CA TRP A 10 -8.35 3.04 7.93
C TRP A 10 -8.08 4.29 8.75
N SER A 11 -9.01 4.66 9.64
CA SER A 11 -8.87 5.82 10.52
C SER A 11 -8.79 5.33 11.96
N SER A 12 -7.68 5.66 12.64
CA SER A 12 -7.41 5.24 14.03
C SER A 12 -8.00 6.18 15.09
N ARG A 13 -8.65 7.30 14.71
CA ARG A 13 -9.23 8.25 15.68
C ARG A 13 -10.67 7.88 16.03
N SER A 14 -10.84 7.11 17.11
CA SER A 14 -12.07 7.10 17.90
C SER A 14 -12.29 8.49 18.49
N PRO A 15 -13.49 9.11 18.38
CA PRO A 15 -13.83 10.21 19.27
C PRO A 15 -13.80 9.68 20.71
N ARG A 16 -13.17 10.43 21.63
CA ARG A 16 -13.28 10.14 23.07
C ARG A 16 -14.76 10.15 23.44
N SER A 17 -15.35 8.98 23.65
CA SER A 17 -16.58 8.82 24.39
C SER A 17 -16.32 7.85 25.53
N THR A 18 -16.27 8.40 26.74
CA THR A 18 -16.39 7.64 27.98
C THR A 18 -17.80 7.06 27.99
N THR A 19 -17.97 5.76 27.77
CA THR A 19 -19.28 5.12 27.93
C THR A 19 -19.13 3.90 28.84
N LEU A 20 -19.64 4.07 30.06
CA LEU A 20 -19.97 2.99 30.98
C LEU A 20 -20.88 1.98 30.29
N MET A 21 -20.59 0.68 30.45
CA MET A 21 -21.56 -0.37 30.20
C MET A 21 -22.81 -0.16 31.07
N ARG A 22 -23.98 -0.05 30.44
CA ARG A 22 -25.24 -0.34 31.10
C ARG A 22 -26.18 -1.05 30.12
N ALA A 23 -26.64 -2.23 30.51
CA ALA A 23 -27.63 -3.02 29.80
C ALA A 23 -29.03 -2.41 29.99
N GLY A 24 -29.88 -2.51 28.96
CA GLY A 24 -31.33 -2.33 29.11
C GLY A 24 -32.07 -1.80 27.88
N GLY A 25 -32.89 -2.67 27.26
CA GLY A 25 -34.29 -2.37 26.90
C GLY A 25 -34.59 -1.43 25.72
N GLY A 26 -34.88 -2.04 24.56
CA GLY A 26 -36.02 -1.76 23.67
C GLY A 26 -36.46 -0.33 23.31
N ARG A 27 -36.36 0.02 22.01
CA ARG A 27 -37.47 0.27 21.05
C ARG A 27 -36.96 1.10 19.86
N CYS A 28 -37.36 0.68 18.67
CA CYS A 28 -37.13 1.36 17.39
C CYS A 28 -37.82 2.73 17.30
N SER A 29 -37.16 3.69 16.66
CA SER A 29 -37.82 4.71 15.84
C SER A 29 -36.91 5.14 14.68
N THR A 30 -37.53 5.15 13.51
CA THR A 30 -37.05 5.33 12.14
C THR A 30 -36.28 6.62 11.85
N ALA A 31 -35.16 6.51 11.13
CA ALA A 31 -34.76 7.45 10.09
C ALA A 31 -34.07 6.65 8.97
N ALA A 32 -34.84 6.30 7.96
CA ALA A 32 -34.35 5.64 6.76
C ALA A 32 -33.58 6.66 5.90
N SER A 33 -32.32 6.37 5.61
CA SER A 33 -31.64 6.89 4.42
C SER A 33 -31.05 5.70 3.68
N SER A 34 -31.81 5.23 2.70
CA SER A 34 -31.38 4.23 1.73
C SER A 34 -30.19 4.77 0.93
N SER A 35 -29.02 4.18 1.08
CA SER A 35 -27.89 4.36 0.16
C SER A 35 -27.50 3.00 -0.39
N GLY A 36 -28.28 2.52 -1.36
CA GLY A 36 -27.85 1.49 -2.28
C GLY A 36 -26.89 2.10 -3.30
N SER A 37 -25.75 1.45 -3.53
CA SER A 37 -24.84 1.81 -4.61
C SER A 37 -24.26 0.53 -5.23
N SER A 38 -24.44 0.43 -6.54
CA SER A 38 -24.17 -0.71 -7.43
C SER A 38 -23.01 -0.43 -8.39
N CYS A 39 -22.33 -1.48 -8.89
CA CYS A 39 -21.14 -1.40 -9.78
C CYS A 39 -21.37 -1.96 -11.21
N LEU A 40 -20.60 -1.39 -12.14
CA LEU A 40 -20.30 -1.67 -13.55
C LEU A 40 -18.85 -2.15 -13.94
N THR A 41 -18.45 -2.33 -15.22
CA THR A 41 -17.03 -2.40 -15.71
C THR A 41 -16.75 -1.62 -17.03
N TRP A 42 -15.48 -1.26 -17.39
CA TRP A 42 -15.10 -0.60 -18.69
C TRP A 42 -14.22 -1.47 -19.59
N THR A 43 -14.57 -1.62 -20.86
CA THR A 43 -13.75 -2.27 -21.91
C THR A 43 -13.66 -1.35 -23.12
N PRO A 44 -12.51 -1.24 -23.82
CA PRO A 44 -12.52 -0.78 -25.21
C PRO A 44 -13.31 -1.80 -26.04
N ALA A 45 -14.22 -1.35 -26.90
CA ALA A 45 -14.90 -2.21 -27.86
C ALA A 45 -14.33 -1.94 -29.26
N THR A 46 -13.77 -2.96 -29.92
CA THR A 46 -13.37 -2.89 -31.34
C THR A 46 -14.05 -3.93 -32.22
N SER A 47 -15.08 -4.64 -31.73
CA SER A 47 -15.97 -5.44 -32.58
C SER A 47 -17.41 -4.92 -32.49
N GLY A 48 -18.05 -4.77 -33.65
CA GLY A 48 -19.30 -4.02 -33.88
C GLY A 48 -20.59 -4.58 -33.26
N THR A 49 -20.53 -5.23 -32.10
CA THR A 49 -21.71 -5.69 -31.36
C THR A 49 -21.72 -5.30 -29.88
N SER A 50 -20.66 -4.69 -29.33
CA SER A 50 -20.64 -4.18 -27.95
C SER A 50 -20.51 -2.66 -27.93
N ARG A 51 -21.51 -1.97 -27.36
CA ARG A 51 -21.39 -0.55 -27.02
C ARG A 51 -20.41 -0.39 -25.84
N PRO A 52 -19.62 0.70 -25.79
CA PRO A 52 -18.73 0.97 -24.67
C PRO A 52 -19.57 1.20 -23.40
N SER A 53 -19.41 0.32 -22.41
CA SER A 53 -20.04 0.45 -21.08
C SER A 53 -19.00 0.89 -20.05
N PRO A 54 -19.29 1.87 -19.15
CA PRO A 54 -18.26 2.55 -18.37
C PRO A 54 -18.19 2.23 -16.87
N THR A 55 -17.09 1.71 -16.29
CA THR A 55 -16.89 1.70 -14.80
C THR A 55 -15.50 1.36 -14.24
N PRO A 56 -15.07 2.03 -13.14
CA PRO A 56 -13.84 1.77 -12.39
C PRO A 56 -14.04 0.87 -11.14
N ALA A 57 -12.98 0.26 -10.63
CA ALA A 57 -13.00 -0.52 -9.38
C ALA A 57 -13.10 0.32 -8.09
N THR A 58 -13.12 1.64 -8.18
CA THR A 58 -13.31 2.54 -7.02
C THR A 58 -14.70 2.46 -6.40
N SER A 59 -15.69 1.86 -7.09
CA SER A 59 -17.08 1.80 -6.61
C SER A 59 -17.42 0.52 -5.84
N ALA A 60 -16.56 -0.50 -5.85
CA ALA A 60 -16.74 -1.69 -5.00
C ALA A 60 -16.19 -1.37 -3.61
N SER A 61 -17.08 -1.27 -2.62
CA SER A 61 -16.63 -1.12 -1.25
C SER A 61 -15.87 -2.39 -0.84
N ALA A 62 -14.59 -2.24 -0.52
CA ALA A 62 -13.77 -3.34 0.00
C ALA A 62 -14.43 -4.05 1.20
N SER A 63 -15.25 -3.34 1.98
CA SER A 63 -16.00 -3.90 3.11
C SER A 63 -17.28 -4.64 2.74
N ARG A 64 -17.78 -4.54 1.50
CA ARG A 64 -18.93 -5.34 1.00
C ARG A 64 -18.51 -6.63 0.30
N HIS A 65 -17.22 -6.79 0.01
CA HIS A 65 -16.66 -8.02 -0.56
C HIS A 65 -15.50 -8.63 0.24
N PRO A 66 -15.56 -8.65 1.60
CA PRO A 66 -14.60 -9.42 2.35
C PRO A 66 -14.86 -10.91 2.11
N ARG A 67 -13.81 -11.65 1.78
CA ARG A 67 -13.81 -13.12 1.88
C ARG A 67 -13.12 -13.51 3.19
N SER A 68 -13.34 -14.74 3.64
CA SER A 68 -12.55 -15.33 4.71
C SER A 68 -11.07 -15.09 4.40
N GLY A 69 -10.38 -14.34 5.25
CA GLY A 69 -8.96 -14.08 5.14
C GLY A 69 -8.25 -15.41 5.24
N ALA A 70 -8.02 -16.05 4.10
CA ALA A 70 -7.52 -17.40 4.04
C ALA A 70 -6.22 -17.48 4.87
N ALA A 71 -6.35 -18.10 6.03
CA ALA A 71 -5.25 -18.42 6.90
C ALA A 71 -4.19 -19.16 6.09
N PRO A 72 -2.88 -18.83 6.21
CA PRO A 72 -1.86 -19.65 5.59
C PRO A 72 -2.05 -21.10 6.05
N THR A 73 -2.13 -22.03 5.09
CA THR A 73 -2.35 -23.46 5.34
C THR A 73 -1.11 -24.16 5.91
N ALA A 74 0.01 -23.45 6.07
CA ALA A 74 1.28 -23.95 6.63
C ALA A 74 1.67 -23.20 7.93
N ARG A 75 1.85 -24.00 9.01
CA ARG A 75 2.25 -23.78 10.44
C ARG A 75 3.17 -22.58 10.83
N PRO A 76 3.32 -22.21 12.14
CA PRO A 76 2.96 -22.93 13.39
C PRO A 76 1.94 -22.25 14.32
N THR A 77 1.55 -21.00 14.08
CA THR A 77 0.54 -20.29 14.88
C THR A 77 -0.82 -20.39 14.20
N ARG A 78 -1.87 -20.76 14.94
CA ARG A 78 -3.23 -20.65 14.41
C ARG A 78 -3.54 -19.14 14.29
N PRO A 79 -3.84 -18.63 13.09
CA PRO A 79 -4.29 -17.24 12.97
C PRO A 79 -5.52 -17.03 13.84
N THR A 80 -5.58 -15.86 14.47
CA THR A 80 -6.82 -15.42 15.12
C THR A 80 -7.59 -14.62 14.10
N SER A 81 -8.79 -15.09 13.77
CA SER A 81 -9.67 -14.43 12.82
C SER A 81 -10.78 -13.68 13.54
N THR A 82 -11.24 -12.59 12.93
CA THR A 82 -12.34 -11.77 13.46
C THR A 82 -13.43 -11.63 12.41
N ALA A 83 -14.67 -11.86 12.82
CA ALA A 83 -15.84 -11.60 12.00
C ALA A 83 -16.08 -10.08 11.88
N GLY A 84 -16.68 -9.68 10.76
CA GLY A 84 -17.13 -8.32 10.49
C GLY A 84 -18.61 -8.29 10.12
N HIS A 85 -19.19 -7.10 10.12
CA HIS A 85 -20.56 -6.90 9.63
C HIS A 85 -20.56 -5.78 8.59
N TYR A 86 -21.41 -5.92 7.56
CA TYR A 86 -21.72 -4.86 6.61
C TYR A 86 -23.23 -4.75 6.43
N ALA A 87 -23.73 -3.62 5.96
CA ALA A 87 -25.16 -3.44 5.67
C ALA A 87 -25.47 -3.86 4.22
N ASP A 88 -26.52 -4.65 4.02
CA ASP A 88 -27.02 -4.97 2.68
C ASP A 88 -27.74 -3.77 2.03
N ALA A 89 -28.44 -4.02 0.91
CA ALA A 89 -29.18 -2.96 0.20
C ALA A 89 -30.44 -2.49 0.95
N SER A 90 -30.98 -3.31 1.84
CA SER A 90 -32.12 -2.98 2.71
C SER A 90 -31.69 -2.32 4.03
N GLY A 91 -30.39 -2.33 4.34
CA GLY A 91 -29.84 -1.79 5.57
C GLY A 91 -29.68 -2.84 6.68
N GLU A 92 -29.99 -4.11 6.39
CA GLU A 92 -29.87 -5.20 7.36
C GLU A 92 -28.40 -5.61 7.51
N PRO A 93 -27.97 -5.97 8.74
CA PRO A 93 -26.61 -6.41 9.00
C PRO A 93 -26.38 -7.80 8.41
N VAL A 94 -25.34 -7.93 7.60
CA VAL A 94 -24.82 -9.20 7.09
C VAL A 94 -23.50 -9.49 7.79
N GLU A 95 -23.46 -10.63 8.47
CA GLU A 95 -22.23 -11.15 9.06
C GLU A 95 -21.31 -11.69 7.95
N ALA A 96 -20.03 -11.33 8.06
CA ALA A 96 -18.95 -11.90 7.27
C ALA A 96 -17.96 -12.55 8.24
N GLU A 97 -17.80 -13.87 8.13
CA GLU A 97 -16.85 -14.62 8.94
C GLU A 97 -15.41 -14.37 8.47
N ASP A 98 -14.46 -14.42 9.41
CA ASP A 98 -13.02 -14.37 9.15
C ASP A 98 -12.51 -13.21 8.28
N VAL A 99 -13.12 -12.02 8.37
CA VAL A 99 -12.79 -10.85 7.51
C VAL A 99 -11.35 -10.36 7.68
N VAL A 100 -10.83 -10.41 8.90
CA VAL A 100 -9.45 -10.05 9.22
C VAL A 100 -8.81 -11.17 10.01
N CYS A 101 -7.62 -11.59 9.59
CA CYS A 101 -6.80 -12.53 10.35
C CYS A 101 -5.50 -11.88 10.85
N VAL A 102 -5.11 -12.27 12.07
CA VAL A 102 -3.91 -11.79 12.74
C VAL A 102 -3.02 -12.97 13.08
N PHE A 103 -1.76 -12.92 12.66
CA PHE A 103 -0.80 -13.99 12.92
C PHE A 103 0.64 -13.49 12.97
N GLU A 104 1.48 -14.19 13.72
CA GLU A 104 2.93 -14.03 13.65
C GLU A 104 3.50 -14.79 12.46
N ARG A 105 4.38 -14.16 11.69
CA ARG A 105 5.06 -14.76 10.55
C ARG A 105 6.53 -14.99 10.87
N TYR A 106 6.97 -16.24 10.67
CA TYR A 106 8.35 -16.70 10.78
C TYR A 106 8.86 -17.07 9.39
N ALA A 107 9.17 -16.07 8.56
CA ALA A 107 9.54 -16.27 7.15
C ALA A 107 10.98 -16.75 6.95
N GLY A 108 11.79 -16.83 8.01
CA GLY A 108 13.23 -17.09 7.93
C GLY A 108 14.06 -15.83 7.64
N ASP A 109 13.41 -14.66 7.61
CA ASP A 109 14.09 -13.37 7.45
C ASP A 109 14.97 -13.06 8.66
N ILE A 110 16.04 -12.29 8.42
CA ILE A 110 17.02 -11.89 9.44
C ILE A 110 16.74 -10.45 9.85
N ALA A 111 16.46 -10.22 11.13
CA ALA A 111 16.22 -8.89 11.67
C ALA A 111 17.53 -8.08 11.72
N TRP A 112 18.60 -8.72 12.19
CA TRP A 112 19.98 -8.25 12.05
C TRP A 112 20.96 -9.40 12.29
N ARG A 113 22.16 -9.27 11.74
CA ARG A 113 23.26 -10.21 11.97
C ARG A 113 24.61 -9.53 11.86
N HIS A 114 25.61 -10.10 12.52
CA HIS A 114 27.01 -9.73 12.32
C HIS A 114 27.92 -10.94 12.57
N THR A 115 29.03 -11.00 11.83
CA THR A 115 30.12 -11.96 12.05
C THR A 115 31.40 -11.15 12.14
N GLU A 116 32.01 -11.16 13.33
CA GLU A 116 33.33 -10.58 13.59
C GLU A 116 34.36 -11.69 13.46
N ALA A 117 35.08 -11.71 12.34
CA ALA A 117 35.98 -12.78 11.98
C ALA A 117 37.23 -12.80 12.88
N THR A 118 37.73 -11.64 13.32
CA THR A 118 38.94 -11.57 14.14
C THR A 118 38.72 -12.10 15.55
N LEU A 119 37.52 -11.87 16.11
CA LEU A 119 37.13 -12.39 17.43
C LEU A 119 36.37 -13.72 17.36
N GLN A 120 36.09 -14.23 16.15
CA GLN A 120 35.32 -15.45 15.89
C GLN A 120 33.93 -15.45 16.55
N VAL A 121 33.27 -14.28 16.59
CA VAL A 121 31.92 -14.13 17.15
C VAL A 121 30.91 -13.97 16.02
N THR A 122 29.84 -14.74 16.06
CA THR A 122 28.68 -14.58 15.17
C THR A 122 27.41 -14.43 15.98
N GLU A 123 26.61 -13.45 15.60
CA GLU A 123 25.32 -13.17 16.22
C GLU A 123 24.26 -12.97 15.12
N VAL A 124 23.11 -13.63 15.26
CA VAL A 124 21.99 -13.56 14.33
C VAL A 124 20.70 -13.45 15.14
N ARG A 125 19.81 -12.55 14.74
CA ARG A 125 18.45 -12.45 15.29
C ARG A 125 17.42 -12.63 14.18
N PRO A 126 16.44 -13.53 14.36
CA PRO A 126 15.37 -13.74 13.39
C PRO A 126 14.41 -12.55 13.39
N ASP A 127 13.83 -12.29 12.22
CA ASP A 127 12.75 -11.34 12.05
C ASP A 127 11.41 -12.05 12.22
N VAL A 128 10.64 -11.58 13.19
CA VAL A 128 9.27 -12.06 13.44
C VAL A 128 8.36 -10.87 13.28
N THR A 129 7.37 -11.02 12.39
CA THR A 129 6.44 -9.94 12.05
C THR A 129 5.04 -10.32 12.47
N LEU A 130 4.30 -9.36 13.03
CA LEU A 130 2.86 -9.51 13.23
C LEU A 130 2.16 -9.04 11.96
N VAL A 131 1.35 -9.91 11.37
CA VAL A 131 0.63 -9.63 10.13
C VAL A 131 -0.84 -9.49 10.44
N VAL A 132 -1.44 -8.39 10.00
CA VAL A 132 -2.89 -8.20 9.93
C VAL A 132 -3.27 -8.25 8.46
N ARG A 133 -4.03 -9.28 8.06
CA ARG A 133 -4.39 -9.54 6.67
C ARG A 133 -5.90 -9.43 6.47
N MET A 134 -6.29 -8.81 5.35
CA MET A 134 -7.63 -8.98 4.78
C MET A 134 -7.52 -9.39 3.31
N VAL A 135 -8.54 -10.08 2.81
CA VAL A 135 -8.67 -10.43 1.39
C VAL A 135 -9.95 -9.82 0.83
N VAL A 136 -9.83 -9.09 -0.27
CA VAL A 136 -10.93 -8.43 -0.96
C VAL A 136 -11.03 -9.00 -2.37
N THR A 137 -12.16 -9.62 -2.70
CA THR A 137 -12.40 -10.16 -4.04
C THR A 137 -13.38 -9.27 -4.78
N VAL A 138 -12.93 -8.56 -5.81
CA VAL A 138 -13.79 -7.71 -6.65
C VAL A 138 -13.91 -8.34 -8.04
N GLY A 139 -15.05 -8.97 -8.29
CA GLY A 139 -15.30 -9.68 -9.54
C GLY A 139 -14.29 -10.81 -9.73
N ASN A 140 -13.37 -10.63 -10.68
CA ASN A 140 -12.38 -11.62 -11.07
C ASN A 140 -11.04 -11.52 -10.29
N TYR A 141 -10.77 -10.41 -9.61
CA TYR A 141 -9.49 -10.21 -8.89
C TYR A 141 -9.61 -10.40 -7.39
N ASP A 142 -8.57 -11.01 -6.82
CA ASP A 142 -8.35 -11.13 -5.39
C ASP A 142 -7.18 -10.23 -4.96
N TYR A 143 -7.44 -9.33 -4.01
CA TYR A 143 -6.47 -8.44 -3.40
C TYR A 143 -6.18 -8.90 -1.97
N ILE A 144 -4.95 -9.33 -1.71
CA ILE A 144 -4.46 -9.66 -0.37
C ILE A 144 -3.75 -8.43 0.18
N LEU A 145 -4.23 -7.92 1.30
CA LEU A 145 -3.78 -6.67 1.89
C LEU A 145 -3.19 -6.97 3.27
N ASP A 146 -1.86 -6.89 3.36
CA ASP A 146 -1.13 -7.16 4.60
C ASP A 146 -0.59 -5.87 5.21
N TRP A 147 -0.84 -5.71 6.51
CA TRP A 147 -0.10 -4.81 7.38
C TRP A 147 0.86 -5.63 8.24
N GLU A 148 2.15 -5.50 7.98
CA GLU A 148 3.21 -6.18 8.71
C GLU A 148 3.86 -5.22 9.72
N PHE A 149 3.74 -5.53 11.00
CA PHE A 149 4.35 -4.80 12.09
C PHE A 149 5.61 -5.52 12.56
N LYS A 150 6.74 -4.81 12.60
CA LYS A 150 8.04 -5.37 12.95
C LYS A 150 8.51 -4.83 14.28
N THR A 151 9.23 -5.65 15.04
CA THR A 151 9.86 -5.25 16.31
C THR A 151 10.91 -4.15 16.14
N SER A 152 11.40 -3.92 14.91
CA SER A 152 12.25 -2.78 14.55
C SER A 152 11.54 -1.43 14.60
N GLY A 153 10.21 -1.43 14.76
CA GLY A 153 9.34 -0.27 14.59
C GLY A 153 8.92 -0.02 13.14
N SER A 154 9.36 -0.86 12.20
CA SER A 154 8.91 -0.75 10.80
C SER A 154 7.47 -1.22 10.64
N ILE A 155 6.72 -0.53 9.79
CA ILE A 155 5.40 -0.96 9.32
C ILE A 155 5.51 -1.16 7.81
N LYS A 156 5.32 -2.38 7.34
CA LYS A 156 5.38 -2.71 5.92
C LYS A 156 3.98 -3.06 5.43
N ILE A 157 3.56 -2.41 4.37
CA ILE A 157 2.26 -2.64 3.73
C ILE A 157 2.53 -3.41 2.45
N VAL A 158 1.86 -4.55 2.27
CA VAL A 158 1.97 -5.39 1.06
C VAL A 158 0.59 -5.52 0.43
N VAL A 159 0.55 -5.30 -0.88
CA VAL A 159 -0.61 -5.60 -1.73
C VAL A 159 -0.21 -6.72 -2.66
N SER A 160 -0.92 -7.83 -2.58
CA SER A 160 -0.75 -8.95 -3.51
C SER A 160 -2.02 -9.15 -4.35
N LEU A 161 -1.81 -9.47 -5.62
CA LEU A 161 -2.86 -9.71 -6.62
C LEU A 161 -2.82 -11.18 -7.04
N THR A 162 -3.99 -11.79 -7.15
CA THR A 162 -4.20 -13.12 -7.75
C THR A 162 -5.63 -13.17 -8.32
N GLY A 163 -6.15 -14.35 -8.60
CA GLY A 163 -7.48 -14.55 -9.14
C GLY A 163 -7.48 -14.83 -10.63
N LEU A 164 -8.58 -14.50 -11.30
CA LEU A 164 -8.80 -14.78 -12.71
C LEU A 164 -8.52 -13.54 -13.55
N LEU A 165 -7.88 -13.71 -14.70
CA LEU A 165 -7.70 -12.61 -15.64
C LEU A 165 -9.02 -12.16 -16.26
N LYS A 166 -9.14 -10.86 -16.52
CA LYS A 166 -10.18 -10.36 -17.42
C LYS A 166 -9.78 -10.70 -18.85
N THR A 167 -10.60 -11.51 -19.51
CA THR A 167 -10.35 -11.95 -20.89
C THR A 167 -11.35 -11.35 -21.88
N GLU A 168 -10.90 -11.26 -23.14
CA GLU A 168 -11.71 -10.90 -24.30
C GLU A 168 -11.65 -12.03 -25.33
N ALA A 169 -12.80 -12.35 -25.93
CA ALA A 169 -12.87 -13.35 -26.98
C ALA A 169 -12.28 -12.80 -28.28
N THR A 170 -11.52 -13.64 -29.00
CA THR A 170 -10.94 -13.29 -30.29
C THR A 170 -11.08 -14.43 -31.29
N SER A 171 -10.93 -14.13 -32.58
CA SER A 171 -10.81 -15.16 -33.63
C SER A 171 -9.42 -15.80 -33.66
N TYR A 172 -8.41 -15.21 -33.01
CA TYR A 172 -7.05 -15.72 -33.05
C TYR A 172 -6.94 -17.08 -32.33
N THR A 173 -6.30 -18.04 -32.98
CA THR A 173 -5.93 -19.34 -32.40
C THR A 173 -4.43 -19.48 -32.20
N HIS A 174 -3.62 -18.59 -32.78
CA HIS A 174 -2.17 -18.62 -32.65
C HIS A 174 -1.58 -17.20 -32.71
N ALA A 175 -0.45 -16.97 -32.02
CA ALA A 175 0.12 -15.64 -31.83
C ALA A 175 0.61 -15.00 -33.14
N ASP A 176 1.02 -15.80 -34.12
CA ASP A 176 1.45 -15.33 -35.45
C ASP A 176 0.30 -14.72 -36.27
N GLN A 177 -0.97 -14.98 -35.91
CA GLN A 177 -2.14 -14.38 -36.55
C GLN A 177 -2.35 -12.91 -36.14
N ILE A 178 -1.70 -12.45 -35.07
CA ILE A 178 -1.79 -11.08 -34.57
C ILE A 178 -0.87 -10.20 -35.41
N LYS A 179 -1.47 -9.36 -36.26
CA LYS A 179 -0.74 -8.45 -37.18
C LYS A 179 -0.84 -6.98 -36.81
N VAL A 180 -1.72 -6.65 -35.87
CA VAL A 180 -1.98 -5.31 -35.35
C VAL A 180 -2.01 -5.37 -33.83
N ASP A 181 -1.98 -4.22 -33.16
CA ASP A 181 -2.13 -4.17 -31.71
C ASP A 181 -3.48 -4.78 -31.29
N ALA A 182 -3.41 -5.94 -30.62
CA ALA A 182 -4.58 -6.66 -30.10
C ALA A 182 -5.00 -6.17 -28.71
N HIS A 183 -4.27 -5.20 -28.13
CA HIS A 183 -4.51 -4.64 -26.80
C HIS A 183 -4.47 -5.67 -25.65
N GLY A 184 -3.75 -6.78 -25.88
CA GLY A 184 -3.62 -7.89 -24.95
C GLY A 184 -2.71 -9.00 -25.48
N THR A 185 -2.47 -9.99 -24.63
CA THR A 185 -1.71 -11.21 -24.94
C THR A 185 -2.68 -12.35 -25.28
N LEU A 186 -2.43 -13.14 -26.32
CA LEU A 186 -3.20 -14.37 -26.57
C LEU A 186 -2.76 -15.46 -25.58
N LEU A 187 -3.62 -15.75 -24.60
CA LEU A 187 -3.32 -16.65 -23.48
C LEU A 187 -3.69 -18.11 -23.78
N ALA A 188 -4.75 -18.28 -24.57
CA ALA A 188 -5.21 -19.55 -25.08
C ALA A 188 -5.90 -19.31 -26.42
N GLU A 189 -6.22 -20.39 -27.16
CA GLU A 189 -7.03 -20.26 -28.36
C GLU A 189 -8.27 -19.40 -28.08
N LYS A 190 -8.48 -18.38 -28.92
CA LYS A 190 -9.63 -17.47 -28.88
C LYS A 190 -9.75 -16.63 -27.60
N THR A 191 -8.69 -16.52 -26.80
CA THR A 191 -8.71 -15.86 -25.48
C THR A 191 -7.58 -14.85 -25.32
N LEU A 192 -7.89 -13.55 -25.38
CA LEU A 192 -6.95 -12.47 -25.09
C LEU A 192 -7.02 -12.05 -23.62
N GLY A 193 -5.88 -11.92 -22.96
CA GLY A 193 -5.75 -11.20 -21.70
C GLY A 193 -5.47 -9.72 -21.96
N VAL A 194 -6.41 -8.85 -21.58
CA VAL A 194 -6.35 -7.42 -21.89
C VAL A 194 -5.30 -6.72 -21.03
N PHE A 195 -4.53 -5.78 -21.60
CA PHE A 195 -3.60 -4.95 -20.83
C PHE A 195 -4.32 -3.99 -19.87
N HIS A 196 -3.84 -3.92 -18.63
CA HIS A 196 -4.49 -3.13 -17.59
C HIS A 196 -3.53 -2.70 -16.48
N ASP A 197 -3.99 -1.72 -15.70
CA ASP A 197 -3.27 -1.22 -14.53
C ASP A 197 -4.04 -1.49 -13.24
N HIS A 198 -3.28 -1.71 -12.17
CA HIS A 198 -3.79 -1.72 -10.80
C HIS A 198 -3.18 -0.55 -10.03
N PHE A 199 -4.02 0.32 -9.47
CA PHE A 199 -3.61 1.41 -8.58
C PHE A 199 -4.33 1.30 -7.24
N VAL A 200 -3.59 1.12 -6.15
CA VAL A 200 -4.14 1.04 -4.79
C VAL A 200 -3.58 2.18 -3.96
N THR A 201 -4.46 3.09 -3.53
CA THR A 201 -4.06 4.31 -2.80
C THR A 201 -4.40 4.18 -1.31
N TYR A 202 -3.39 4.35 -0.47
CA TYR A 202 -3.49 4.37 0.98
C TYR A 202 -3.61 5.80 1.50
N HIS A 203 -4.52 6.01 2.45
CA HIS A 203 -4.60 7.21 3.28
C HIS A 203 -3.91 6.94 4.63
N LEU A 204 -2.79 7.63 4.89
CA LEU A 204 -1.92 7.42 6.04
C LEU A 204 -1.78 8.71 6.84
N ASP A 205 -2.57 8.81 7.90
CA ASP A 205 -2.54 9.92 8.87
C ASP A 205 -1.39 9.69 9.87
N LEU A 206 -0.20 10.22 9.55
CA LEU A 206 1.04 9.93 10.27
C LEU A 206 1.30 10.98 11.36
N ASP A 207 0.78 10.74 12.56
CA ASP A 207 1.06 11.54 13.76
C ASP A 207 2.42 11.16 14.41
N VAL A 208 3.55 11.46 13.75
CA VAL A 208 4.89 11.08 14.25
C VAL A 208 5.20 11.83 15.56
N ASP A 209 5.09 11.14 16.70
CA ASP A 209 5.29 11.70 18.06
C ASP A 209 4.48 12.99 18.31
N GLY A 210 3.27 13.04 17.73
CA GLY A 210 2.34 14.17 17.73
C GLY A 210 1.98 14.63 16.32
N ALA A 211 0.91 15.42 16.22
CA ALA A 211 0.33 15.83 14.93
C ALA A 211 1.14 16.87 14.16
N THR A 212 1.90 17.75 14.84
CA THR A 212 2.68 18.79 14.16
C THR A 212 3.89 18.18 13.46
N ASN A 213 3.80 17.93 12.15
CA ASN A 213 4.80 17.22 11.36
C ASN A 213 5.19 18.00 10.09
N SER A 214 6.25 17.56 9.41
CA SER A 214 6.69 18.12 8.13
C SER A 214 7.13 17.02 7.20
N PHE A 215 6.84 17.20 5.91
CA PHE A 215 7.38 16.36 4.86
C PHE A 215 8.75 16.88 4.38
N VAL A 216 9.73 15.98 4.29
CA VAL A 216 11.11 16.32 3.94
C VAL A 216 11.59 15.41 2.83
N LYS A 217 12.19 16.04 1.81
CA LYS A 217 12.89 15.37 0.72
C LYS A 217 14.39 15.53 0.96
N ASN A 218 15.06 14.42 1.21
CA ASN A 218 16.51 14.35 1.32
C ASN A 218 17.06 13.84 -0.01
N THR A 219 17.27 14.74 -0.96
CA THR A 219 17.72 14.42 -2.32
C THR A 219 19.22 14.13 -2.32
N ILE A 220 19.61 12.97 -2.85
CA ILE A 220 21.01 12.57 -2.99
C ILE A 220 21.58 13.26 -4.23
N VAL A 221 22.60 14.09 -4.05
CA VAL A 221 23.19 14.91 -5.12
C VAL A 221 24.69 14.61 -5.28
N PRO A 222 25.18 14.40 -6.51
CA PRO A 222 26.61 14.26 -6.76
C PRO A 222 27.32 15.59 -6.55
N ARG A 223 28.55 15.54 -6.02
CA ARG A 223 29.45 16.68 -5.86
C ARG A 223 30.80 16.34 -6.48
N ARG A 224 31.30 17.27 -7.29
CA ARG A 224 32.69 17.24 -7.73
C ARG A 224 33.55 17.69 -6.56
N ASN A 225 34.66 16.99 -6.33
CA ASN A 225 35.69 17.44 -5.41
C ASN A 225 36.77 18.17 -6.20
N SER A 226 36.92 19.47 -5.98
CA SER A 226 38.01 20.28 -6.55
C SER A 226 39.24 20.34 -5.64
N GLY A 227 39.16 19.79 -4.41
CA GLY A 227 40.25 19.85 -3.42
C GLY A 227 40.36 21.19 -2.69
N ASP A 228 39.54 22.18 -3.05
CA ASP A 228 39.51 23.49 -2.40
C ASP A 228 38.50 23.49 -1.25
N THR A 229 38.99 23.27 -0.04
CA THR A 229 38.17 23.26 1.18
C THR A 229 37.67 24.66 1.56
N ALA A 230 38.38 25.73 1.19
CA ALA A 230 38.04 27.10 1.54
C ALA A 230 36.90 27.65 0.68
N ALA A 231 36.81 27.24 -0.60
CA ALA A 231 35.73 27.62 -1.50
C ALA A 231 34.50 26.71 -1.44
N GLY A 232 34.43 25.78 -0.48
CA GLY A 232 33.37 24.77 -0.41
C GLY A 232 33.43 23.74 -1.55
N GLY A 233 34.60 23.61 -2.19
CA GLY A 233 34.90 22.74 -3.32
C GLY A 233 35.09 21.26 -2.96
N GLY A 234 34.97 20.91 -1.68
CA GLY A 234 35.00 19.53 -1.18
C GLY A 234 36.04 19.32 -0.09
N ALA A 235 36.63 18.13 -0.06
CA ALA A 235 37.56 17.72 0.98
C ALA A 235 38.97 17.52 0.39
N ASP A 236 40.00 17.82 1.18
CA ASP A 236 41.40 17.58 0.81
C ASP A 236 41.68 16.07 0.76
N THR A 237 41.38 15.47 -0.38
CA THR A 237 41.49 14.03 -0.64
C THR A 237 41.76 13.81 -2.12
N THR A 238 42.35 12.65 -2.47
CA THR A 238 42.56 12.24 -3.87
C THR A 238 41.26 11.88 -4.60
N ARG A 239 40.12 11.80 -3.89
CA ARG A 239 38.81 11.52 -4.49
C ARG A 239 38.40 12.69 -5.38
N ARG A 240 37.93 12.39 -6.59
CA ARG A 240 37.44 13.40 -7.54
C ARG A 240 35.95 13.74 -7.39
N SER A 241 35.20 12.93 -6.65
CA SER A 241 33.78 13.12 -6.41
C SER A 241 33.28 12.36 -5.19
N TYR A 242 32.13 12.80 -4.70
CA TYR A 242 31.33 12.18 -3.64
C TYR A 242 29.86 12.55 -3.84
N TRP A 243 28.96 12.02 -3.03
CA TRP A 243 27.57 12.45 -2.98
C TRP A 243 27.30 13.09 -1.62
N THR A 244 26.33 14.00 -1.58
CA THR A 244 25.82 14.60 -0.35
C THR A 244 24.30 14.66 -0.40
N VAL A 245 23.67 15.08 0.69
CA VAL A 245 22.22 15.20 0.79
C VAL A 245 21.83 16.66 0.73
N ARG A 246 20.97 17.03 -0.22
CA ARG A 246 20.25 18.30 -0.23
C ARG A 246 18.92 18.09 0.48
N ARG A 247 18.76 18.72 1.63
CA ARG A 247 17.54 18.63 2.45
C ARG A 247 16.56 19.74 2.07
N GLU A 248 15.35 19.36 1.70
CA GLU A 248 14.26 20.27 1.33
C GLU A 248 13.03 19.93 2.20
N VAL A 249 12.49 20.92 2.90
CA VAL A 249 11.22 20.77 3.65
C VAL A 249 10.12 21.29 2.74
N ALA A 250 9.13 20.44 2.42
CA ALA A 250 8.02 20.85 1.58
C ALA A 250 7.12 21.81 2.38
N GLU A 251 6.85 22.99 1.82
CA GLU A 251 6.04 24.01 2.48
C GLU A 251 4.56 23.91 2.08
N THR A 252 4.29 23.45 0.85
CA THR A 252 2.96 23.39 0.25
C THR A 252 2.62 22.01 -0.35
N GLU A 253 1.34 21.73 -0.57
CA GLU A 253 0.89 20.45 -1.17
C GLU A 253 1.56 20.17 -2.53
N ALA A 254 1.81 21.18 -3.36
CA ALA A 254 2.49 21.01 -4.65
C ALA A 254 3.93 20.50 -4.48
N GLU A 255 4.64 20.96 -3.44
CA GLU A 255 5.99 20.48 -3.10
C GLU A 255 5.97 19.09 -2.44
N GLY A 256 4.84 18.71 -1.84
CA GLY A 256 4.56 17.41 -1.24
C GLY A 256 4.18 16.30 -2.24
N GLN A 257 4.06 16.63 -3.53
CA GLN A 257 3.79 15.65 -4.58
C GLN A 257 5.10 15.08 -5.14
N VAL A 258 5.23 13.75 -5.23
CA VAL A 258 6.45 13.09 -5.73
C VAL A 258 6.11 12.00 -6.75
N ASP A 259 6.74 12.09 -7.92
CA ASP A 259 6.96 10.95 -8.80
C ASP A 259 8.24 10.25 -8.37
N VAL A 260 8.09 9.06 -7.80
CA VAL A 260 9.20 8.26 -7.25
C VAL A 260 10.19 7.85 -8.34
N ASN A 261 9.74 7.74 -9.59
CA ASN A 261 10.58 7.32 -10.72
C ASN A 261 11.09 8.51 -11.57
N GLY A 262 10.55 9.72 -11.37
CA GLY A 262 10.74 10.87 -12.26
C GLY A 262 11.90 11.82 -11.91
N GLY A 263 12.73 11.51 -10.91
CA GLY A 263 13.72 12.47 -10.39
C GLY A 263 14.99 11.86 -9.81
N ALA A 264 15.81 12.72 -9.19
CA ALA A 264 16.98 12.29 -8.44
C ALA A 264 16.57 11.41 -7.25
N PRO A 265 17.38 10.40 -6.88
CA PRO A 265 17.07 9.54 -5.74
C PRO A 265 16.96 10.38 -4.47
N ALA A 266 15.88 10.20 -3.73
CA ALA A 266 15.60 10.96 -2.52
C ALA A 266 14.99 10.07 -1.44
N ASP A 267 15.41 10.33 -0.20
CA ASP A 267 14.68 9.81 0.95
C ASP A 267 13.47 10.73 1.21
N LEU A 268 12.30 10.12 1.38
CA LEU A 268 11.05 10.80 1.68
C LEU A 268 10.71 10.59 3.15
N LEU A 269 10.67 11.66 3.94
CA LEU A 269 10.53 11.57 5.39
C LEU A 269 9.36 12.40 5.93
N PHE A 270 8.68 11.84 6.92
CA PHE A 270 7.74 12.54 7.80
C PHE A 270 8.44 12.75 9.13
N VAL A 271 8.67 14.00 9.51
CA VAL A 271 9.45 14.34 10.69
C VAL A 271 8.67 15.25 11.62
N ASN A 272 8.86 15.06 12.92
CA ASN A 272 8.38 15.98 13.93
C ASN A 272 9.47 17.04 14.23
N PRO A 273 9.24 18.33 13.90
CA PRO A 273 10.21 19.39 14.16
C PRO A 273 10.44 19.69 15.65
N GLY A 274 9.43 19.43 16.49
CA GLY A 274 9.43 19.69 17.93
C GLY A 274 9.98 18.54 18.79
N LYS A 275 10.24 17.37 18.19
CA LYS A 275 10.74 16.19 18.89
C LYS A 275 12.13 15.83 18.39
N ARG A 276 13.11 15.87 19.29
CA ARG A 276 14.52 15.59 18.99
C ARG A 276 15.05 14.52 19.91
N GLY A 277 15.80 13.57 19.34
CA GLY A 277 16.57 12.61 20.13
C GLY A 277 17.78 13.27 20.78
N ARG A 278 18.51 12.51 21.60
CA ARG A 278 19.65 12.98 22.40
C ARG A 278 20.72 13.73 21.59
N ILE A 279 20.98 13.29 20.36
CA ILE A 279 22.01 13.87 19.47
C ILE A 279 21.47 14.96 18.53
N GLY A 280 20.21 15.38 18.72
CA GLY A 280 19.63 16.54 18.05
C GLY A 280 18.88 16.26 16.74
N TYR A 281 18.86 15.02 16.24
CA TYR A 281 18.05 14.66 15.08
C TYR A 281 16.55 14.69 15.41
N LYS A 282 15.76 15.14 14.43
CA LYS A 282 14.29 15.14 14.51
C LYS A 282 13.77 13.71 14.40
N ALA A 283 12.83 13.33 15.27
CA ALA A 283 12.16 12.04 15.18
C ALA A 283 11.35 11.96 13.88
N GLY A 284 11.37 10.82 13.21
CA GLY A 284 10.75 10.68 11.89
C GLY A 284 10.46 9.25 11.48
N TYR A 285 9.69 9.12 10.40
CA TYR A 285 9.52 7.90 9.61
C TYR A 285 9.88 8.20 8.16
N ARG A 286 10.59 7.27 7.53
CA ARG A 286 10.96 7.29 6.12
C ARG A 286 10.04 6.37 5.34
N LEU A 287 9.50 6.86 4.23
CA LEU A 287 8.79 6.06 3.25
C LEU A 287 9.81 5.40 2.31
N ILE A 288 9.71 4.07 2.17
CA ILE A 288 10.57 3.27 1.30
C ILE A 288 9.66 2.47 0.34
N PRO A 289 9.54 2.90 -0.92
CA PRO A 289 8.90 2.09 -1.95
C PRO A 289 9.60 0.73 -2.11
N ALA A 290 8.83 -0.35 -2.23
CA ALA A 290 9.34 -1.71 -2.36
C ALA A 290 8.60 -2.43 -3.51
N GLY A 291 8.93 -2.05 -4.74
CA GLY A 291 8.26 -2.50 -5.96
C GLY A 291 6.94 -1.77 -6.23
N ALA A 292 6.27 -2.13 -7.32
CA ALA A 292 4.95 -1.60 -7.72
C ALA A 292 4.84 -0.07 -7.63
N THR A 293 5.75 0.65 -8.29
CA THR A 293 5.77 2.12 -8.32
C THR A 293 5.20 2.68 -9.62
N ALA A 294 4.36 1.95 -10.35
CA ALA A 294 3.80 2.47 -11.60
C ALA A 294 2.98 3.75 -11.36
N ALA A 295 2.96 4.62 -12.36
CA ALA A 295 2.04 5.76 -12.46
C ALA A 295 1.20 5.60 -13.72
N SER A 296 0.02 6.20 -13.76
CA SER A 296 -0.85 6.04 -14.93
C SER A 296 -0.24 6.61 -16.21
N LEU A 297 -0.31 5.82 -17.28
CA LEU A 297 0.15 6.17 -18.63
C LEU A 297 -0.93 6.84 -19.48
N LEU A 298 -2.18 6.89 -19.00
CA LEU A 298 -3.30 7.48 -19.75
C LEU A 298 -3.09 8.98 -19.99
N ALA A 299 -3.62 9.52 -21.08
CA ALA A 299 -3.60 10.96 -21.34
C ALA A 299 -4.38 11.72 -20.25
N ASP A 300 -3.92 12.92 -19.88
CA ASP A 300 -4.51 13.68 -18.76
C ASP A 300 -5.95 14.13 -19.01
N ASP A 301 -6.34 14.29 -20.29
CA ASP A 301 -7.69 14.66 -20.72
C ASP A 301 -8.63 13.47 -20.90
N ASP A 302 -8.12 12.23 -20.83
CA ASP A 302 -8.92 11.02 -20.92
C ASP A 302 -9.87 10.91 -19.72
N TYR A 303 -11.11 10.49 -19.96
CA TYR A 303 -12.18 10.45 -18.95
C TYR A 303 -11.80 9.63 -17.68
N PRO A 304 -11.31 8.38 -17.78
CA PRO A 304 -10.80 7.65 -16.62
C PRO A 304 -9.66 8.38 -15.91
N GLN A 305 -8.76 9.03 -16.64
CA GLN A 305 -7.62 9.71 -16.03
C GLN A 305 -8.04 10.98 -15.30
N ARG A 306 -9.00 11.74 -15.82
CA ARG A 306 -9.59 12.90 -15.12
C ARG A 306 -10.20 12.49 -13.77
N ARG A 307 -10.88 11.34 -13.74
CA ARG A 307 -11.52 10.79 -12.53
C ARG A 307 -10.52 10.27 -11.51
N ALA A 308 -9.42 9.71 -11.99
CA ALA A 308 -8.36 9.12 -11.17
C ALA A 308 -7.05 9.93 -11.25
N ALA A 309 -7.11 11.26 -11.36
CA ALA A 309 -5.94 12.10 -11.63
C ALA A 309 -4.82 11.96 -10.58
N TYR A 310 -5.16 11.49 -9.38
CA TYR A 310 -4.21 11.19 -8.31
C TYR A 310 -3.26 10.02 -8.59
N THR A 311 -3.52 9.19 -9.61
CA THR A 311 -2.65 8.04 -9.99
C THR A 311 -1.43 8.44 -10.82
N LYS A 312 -1.29 9.72 -11.18
CA LYS A 312 -0.13 10.25 -11.91
C LYS A 312 1.15 10.35 -11.08
N LYS A 313 1.02 10.26 -9.76
CA LYS A 313 2.13 10.34 -8.80
C LYS A 313 1.88 9.35 -7.68
N GLN A 314 2.96 8.74 -7.18
CA GLN A 314 2.87 7.74 -6.12
C GLN A 314 2.70 8.40 -4.74
N VAL A 315 3.19 9.63 -4.54
CA VAL A 315 3.13 10.32 -3.25
C VAL A 315 2.41 11.65 -3.39
N TRP A 316 1.45 11.88 -2.48
CA TRP A 316 0.84 13.17 -2.23
C TRP A 316 0.86 13.44 -0.72
N VAL A 317 1.08 14.69 -0.34
CA VAL A 317 0.99 15.14 1.06
C VAL A 317 0.02 16.30 1.14
N THR A 318 -0.99 16.15 1.98
CA THR A 318 -2.04 17.15 2.22
C THR A 318 -2.10 17.48 3.71
N PRO A 319 -2.53 18.69 4.11
CA PRO A 319 -2.90 18.89 5.51
C PRO A 319 -4.12 18.02 5.84
N TYR A 320 -4.21 17.58 7.10
CA TYR A 320 -5.33 16.80 7.58
C TYR A 320 -6.64 17.56 7.39
N ASN A 321 -7.64 16.86 6.84
CA ASN A 321 -9.01 17.33 6.81
C ASN A 321 -9.96 16.15 7.01
N LYS A 322 -10.83 16.28 8.01
CA LYS A 322 -11.82 15.26 8.37
C LYS A 322 -12.72 14.83 7.20
N SER A 323 -12.99 15.71 6.23
CA SER A 323 -13.84 15.38 5.07
C SER A 323 -13.08 14.71 3.91
N GLU A 324 -11.75 14.81 3.87
CA GLU A 324 -10.92 14.34 2.76
C GLU A 324 -10.44 12.91 3.01
N LYS A 325 -11.32 11.94 2.78
CA LYS A 325 -11.08 10.52 3.13
C LYS A 325 -10.85 9.60 1.93
N TRP A 326 -11.53 9.89 0.82
CA TRP A 326 -11.59 9.01 -0.35
C TRP A 326 -10.83 9.65 -1.50
N ALA A 327 -9.68 9.10 -1.91
CA ALA A 327 -8.86 9.72 -2.96
C ALA A 327 -9.63 9.98 -4.28
N SER A 328 -10.63 9.14 -4.57
CA SER A 328 -11.53 9.25 -5.73
C SER A 328 -12.74 10.17 -5.55
N GLY A 329 -12.89 10.80 -4.38
CA GLY A 329 -14.09 11.54 -3.99
C GLY A 329 -15.13 10.71 -3.26
N LEU A 330 -16.12 11.39 -2.67
CA LEU A 330 -17.22 10.75 -1.96
C LEU A 330 -18.08 9.88 -2.88
N TYR A 331 -18.32 10.34 -4.11
CA TYR A 331 -19.10 9.63 -5.13
C TYR A 331 -18.22 9.35 -6.35
N ALA A 332 -17.64 8.15 -6.42
CA ALA A 332 -16.74 7.74 -7.49
C ALA A 332 -17.48 7.29 -8.76
N GLU A 333 -18.68 6.73 -8.62
CA GLU A 333 -19.51 6.28 -9.75
C GLU A 333 -19.98 7.47 -10.58
N GLN A 334 -19.83 7.40 -11.91
CA GLN A 334 -20.09 8.52 -12.84
C GLN A 334 -19.43 9.86 -12.50
N SER A 335 -18.37 9.85 -11.68
CA SER A 335 -17.66 11.07 -11.30
C SER A 335 -17.05 11.80 -12.50
N THR A 336 -16.90 13.13 -12.38
CA THR A 336 -16.20 13.99 -13.35
C THR A 336 -14.75 14.28 -12.95
N GLY A 337 -14.34 13.86 -11.75
CA GLY A 337 -13.00 14.07 -11.17
C GLY A 337 -12.86 15.33 -10.30
N ASP A 338 -13.94 16.09 -10.12
CA ASP A 338 -13.92 17.40 -9.44
C ASP A 338 -13.79 17.29 -7.90
N ASP A 339 -14.16 16.15 -7.32
CA ASP A 339 -13.95 15.81 -5.90
C ASP A 339 -12.95 14.66 -5.84
N SER A 340 -11.65 14.95 -5.82
CA SER A 340 -10.59 13.92 -5.78
C SER A 340 -9.35 14.49 -5.09
N LEU A 341 -8.43 13.63 -4.66
CA LEU A 341 -7.15 14.03 -4.05
C LEU A 341 -6.37 15.03 -4.93
N ALA A 342 -6.38 14.82 -6.25
CA ALA A 342 -5.77 15.75 -7.20
C ALA A 342 -6.48 17.10 -7.22
N SER A 343 -7.82 17.12 -7.20
CA SER A 343 -8.62 18.36 -7.14
C SER A 343 -8.39 19.12 -5.83
N TRP A 344 -8.42 18.41 -4.70
CA TRP A 344 -8.15 18.93 -3.36
C TRP A 344 -6.78 19.60 -3.26
N SER A 345 -5.75 18.97 -3.85
CA SER A 345 -4.37 19.45 -3.81
C SER A 345 -4.13 20.71 -4.65
N ARG A 346 -5.06 21.11 -5.54
CA ARG A 346 -4.97 22.37 -6.28
C ARG A 346 -5.08 23.61 -5.39
N ARG A 347 -5.63 23.46 -4.17
CA ARG A 347 -5.66 24.53 -3.16
C ARG A 347 -4.26 24.90 -2.66
N ASN A 348 -3.27 24.04 -2.89
CA ASN A 348 -1.86 24.24 -2.56
C ASN A 348 -1.62 24.74 -1.12
N ARG A 349 -2.31 24.11 -0.18
CA ARG A 349 -2.31 24.48 1.23
C ARG A 349 -0.93 24.27 1.86
N ARG A 350 -0.69 24.93 3.00
CA ARG A 350 0.52 24.75 3.82
C ARG A 350 0.57 23.33 4.41
N ILE A 351 1.73 22.69 4.39
CA ILE A 351 1.97 21.34 4.97
C ILE A 351 3.21 21.27 5.90
N LYS A 352 3.92 22.39 6.08
CA LYS A 352 5.10 22.45 6.94
C LYS A 352 4.70 22.72 8.39
N GLU A 353 5.07 21.83 9.30
CA GLU A 353 4.78 21.94 10.74
C GLU A 353 3.26 22.00 10.99
N GLU A 354 2.52 21.10 10.34
CA GLU A 354 1.07 20.96 10.40
C GLU A 354 0.70 19.48 10.65
N ASP A 355 -0.57 19.23 10.97
CA ASP A 355 -1.16 17.88 10.89
C ASP A 355 -1.28 17.49 9.40
N ILE A 356 -0.57 16.44 8.96
CA ILE A 356 -0.40 16.09 7.55
C ILE A 356 -0.67 14.61 7.28
N VAL A 357 -1.28 14.36 6.13
CA VAL A 357 -1.64 13.02 5.65
C VAL A 357 -0.75 12.65 4.46
N LEU A 358 -0.17 11.46 4.50
CA LEU A 358 0.45 10.81 3.36
C LEU A 358 -0.60 10.05 2.57
N TRP A 359 -0.65 10.30 1.27
CA TRP A 359 -1.35 9.45 0.32
C TRP A 359 -0.32 8.72 -0.53
N TYR A 360 -0.31 7.38 -0.45
CA TYR A 360 0.62 6.56 -1.21
C TYR A 360 -0.12 5.64 -2.17
N THR A 361 0.20 5.75 -3.46
CA THR A 361 -0.36 4.89 -4.52
C THR A 361 0.65 3.83 -4.93
N LEU A 362 0.32 2.57 -4.66
CA LEU A 362 0.96 1.39 -5.26
C LEU A 362 0.39 1.20 -6.66
N GLY A 363 1.25 0.97 -7.65
CA GLY A 363 0.89 0.86 -9.05
C GLY A 363 1.56 -0.31 -9.76
N LEU A 364 0.81 -1.06 -10.56
CA LEU A 364 1.31 -2.13 -11.42
C LEU A 364 0.75 -1.96 -12.84
N HIS A 365 1.64 -1.99 -13.84
CA HIS A 365 1.26 -2.26 -15.23
C HIS A 365 1.24 -3.76 -15.43
N HIS A 366 0.08 -4.31 -15.78
CA HIS A 366 -0.09 -5.74 -15.98
C HIS A 366 -0.23 -6.06 -17.47
N VAL A 367 0.84 -6.65 -17.99
CA VAL A 367 0.86 -7.37 -19.27
C VAL A 367 0.60 -8.84 -18.92
N PRO A 368 -0.57 -9.42 -19.24
CA PRO A 368 -0.85 -10.81 -18.90
C PRO A 368 0.06 -11.78 -19.67
N TYR A 369 0.54 -12.81 -19.00
CA TYR A 369 1.32 -13.92 -19.57
C TYR A 369 0.55 -15.25 -19.47
N LEU A 370 1.01 -16.28 -20.20
CA LEU A 370 0.32 -17.58 -20.25
C LEU A 370 0.20 -18.22 -18.85
N GLU A 371 1.24 -18.07 -18.02
CA GLU A 371 1.28 -18.57 -16.64
C GLU A 371 0.20 -17.93 -15.75
N ASP A 372 -0.36 -16.79 -16.15
CA ASP A 372 -1.42 -16.11 -15.41
C ASP A 372 -2.81 -16.72 -15.69
N PHE A 373 -2.91 -17.66 -16.64
CA PHE A 373 -4.16 -18.28 -17.08
C PHE A 373 -4.21 -19.79 -16.76
N PRO A 374 -5.33 -20.34 -16.25
CA PRO A 374 -6.60 -19.66 -15.98
C PRO A 374 -6.64 -18.90 -14.64
N VAL A 375 -5.68 -19.15 -13.74
CA VAL A 375 -5.59 -18.52 -12.41
C VAL A 375 -4.18 -17.97 -12.24
N MET A 376 -4.09 -16.69 -11.89
CA MET A 376 -2.84 -15.96 -11.80
C MET A 376 -2.06 -16.31 -10.52
N PRO A 377 -0.79 -16.76 -10.62
CA PRO A 377 0.10 -16.83 -9.47
C PRO A 377 0.25 -15.47 -8.79
N THR A 378 0.40 -15.46 -7.46
CA THR A 378 0.38 -14.22 -6.70
C THR A 378 1.51 -13.26 -7.08
N LEU A 379 1.17 -12.04 -7.50
CA LEU A 379 2.10 -10.94 -7.75
C LEU A 379 1.98 -9.90 -6.63
N SER A 380 3.09 -9.43 -6.06
CA SER A 380 3.08 -8.53 -4.90
C SER A 380 3.85 -7.23 -5.11
N GLY A 381 3.33 -6.15 -4.56
CA GLY A 381 3.99 -4.86 -4.39
C GLY A 381 3.92 -4.38 -2.94
N ALA A 382 4.83 -3.52 -2.51
CA ALA A 382 4.88 -3.08 -1.12
C ALA A 382 5.49 -1.69 -0.92
N PHE A 383 5.34 -1.15 0.28
CA PHE A 383 6.15 -0.06 0.79
C PHE A 383 6.37 -0.22 2.31
N GLU A 384 7.47 0.35 2.81
CA GLU A 384 7.82 0.32 4.23
C GLU A 384 7.83 1.75 4.79
N LEU A 385 7.13 1.95 5.90
CA LEU A 385 7.32 3.07 6.81
C LEU A 385 8.37 2.65 7.84
N ARG A 386 9.58 3.19 7.72
CA ARG A 386 10.72 2.82 8.54
C ARG A 386 11.10 3.94 9.51
N PRO A 387 11.29 3.66 10.81
CA PRO A 387 11.75 4.66 11.76
C PRO A 387 13.05 5.34 11.29
N SER A 388 13.09 6.67 11.32
CA SER A 388 14.25 7.49 10.96
C SER A 388 14.55 8.45 12.10
N ASN A 389 15.65 8.18 12.83
CA ASN A 389 16.03 8.92 14.04
C ASN A 389 14.93 9.00 15.12
N PHE A 390 13.93 8.11 15.05
CA PHE A 390 12.83 8.04 16.02
C PHE A 390 13.30 7.47 17.36
N PHE A 391 14.11 6.40 17.30
CA PHE A 391 14.73 5.80 18.48
C PHE A 391 16.16 6.33 18.66
N GLU A 392 16.62 6.36 19.91
CA GLU A 392 18.00 6.78 20.26
C GLU A 392 19.10 5.88 19.65
N ARG A 393 18.75 4.64 19.32
CA ARG A 393 19.61 3.63 18.69
C ARG A 393 18.73 2.50 18.15
N ASN A 394 19.35 1.49 17.53
CA ASN A 394 18.65 0.29 17.05
C ASN A 394 17.77 -0.32 18.16
N PRO A 395 16.43 -0.34 18.01
CA PRO A 395 15.50 -0.83 19.03
C PRO A 395 15.61 -2.36 19.23
N LEU A 396 16.21 -3.09 18.29
CA LEU A 396 16.36 -4.53 18.37
C LEU A 396 17.52 -5.00 19.26
N LEU A 397 18.40 -4.10 19.71
CA LEU A 397 19.62 -4.48 20.46
C LEU A 397 19.36 -5.28 21.73
N ARG A 398 18.19 -5.11 22.36
CA ARG A 398 17.81 -5.82 23.61
C ARG A 398 16.69 -6.83 23.40
N THR A 399 16.24 -7.03 22.16
CA THR A 399 15.15 -7.95 21.85
C THR A 399 15.68 -9.38 21.91
N LYS A 400 15.11 -10.20 22.81
CA LYS A 400 15.45 -11.62 22.89
C LYS A 400 14.89 -12.33 21.66
N PRO A 401 15.63 -13.28 21.04
CA PRO A 401 15.08 -14.06 19.96
C PRO A 401 14.00 -15.00 20.52
N PRO A 402 13.06 -15.45 19.67
CA PRO A 402 12.17 -16.55 20.02
C PRO A 402 12.98 -17.77 20.47
N SER A 403 12.51 -18.50 21.47
CA SER A 403 13.13 -19.75 21.89
C SER A 403 12.96 -20.82 20.81
N ASN A 404 14.04 -21.53 20.48
CA ASN A 404 13.95 -22.76 19.70
C ASN A 404 13.25 -23.81 20.56
N TYR A 405 12.07 -24.25 20.15
CA TYR A 405 11.42 -25.40 20.76
C TYR A 405 11.80 -26.65 19.96
N ASP A 406 12.34 -27.66 20.64
CA ASP A 406 12.44 -29.00 20.08
C ASP A 406 11.01 -29.48 19.80
N TYR A 407 10.76 -29.96 18.58
CA TYR A 407 9.48 -30.54 18.25
C TYR A 407 9.18 -31.67 19.23
N PRO A 408 8.00 -31.70 19.88
CA PRO A 408 7.65 -32.83 20.71
C PRO A 408 7.62 -34.07 19.81
N ASN A 409 8.54 -34.99 20.07
CA ASN A 409 8.61 -36.26 19.36
C ASN A 409 7.46 -37.15 19.88
N CYS A 410 6.26 -36.93 19.35
CA CYS A 410 5.06 -37.71 19.66
C CYS A 410 5.02 -39.03 18.86
N SER A 411 6.16 -39.60 18.47
CA SER A 411 6.17 -40.94 17.91
C SER A 411 5.82 -41.93 19.02
N PHE A 412 4.56 -42.40 19.00
CA PHE A 412 4.14 -43.53 19.80
C PHE A 412 5.00 -44.72 19.40
N GLY A 413 5.89 -45.17 20.30
CA GLY A 413 6.53 -46.46 20.16
C GLY A 413 5.44 -47.51 20.04
N ALA A 414 5.43 -48.24 18.93
CA ALA A 414 4.63 -49.46 18.83
C ALA A 414 5.09 -50.38 19.96
N ALA A 415 4.27 -50.50 21.01
CA ALA A 415 4.43 -51.56 21.98
C ALA A 415 4.32 -52.87 21.20
N SER A 416 5.40 -53.64 21.15
CA SER A 416 5.39 -55.00 20.64
C SER A 416 4.27 -55.76 21.33
N MET A 417 3.33 -56.30 20.55
CA MET A 417 2.45 -57.37 21.01
C MET A 417 3.25 -58.62 21.32
#